data_AF-A0A1I2NGZ5-F1
#
_entry.id   AF-A0A1I2NGZ5-F1
#
_cell.length_a   1.000
_cell.length_b   1.000
_cell.length_c   1.000
_cell.angle_alpha   90.00
_cell.angle_beta   90.00
_cell.angle_gamma   90.00
#
_symmetry.space_group_name_H-M   'P 1'
#
loop_
_entity.id
_entity.type
_entity.pdbx_description
1 polymer ?
#
loop_
_entity_poly.entity_id
_entity_poly.type
_entity_poly.pdbx_seq_one_letter_code
_entity_poly.pdbx_strand_id
1 'polypeptide(L)'
;MDFDPLMQVALRGADEDLNAMNEIGEDIPVLYISPNQDLEENPIVPVFYASGEIGEWDIQNVPDNPVLVVSMNERLVKVSRGQNLKIALNDCIGESDPYFSDETDDYYFYDDYYCGGTSGGGGSGDTGGTGGNSGCDRNLNNNPDKLDRAKFESMYWMRQAEEWLDGAPEVYYILFTGSSQANLAQLPPKALPVVDRSKWKDCGVFTCNPEWLYNINLEMFNWDLQLYGQAVTIRFYEYDPGDSETRSYSMSFKDAAGNTQTLTQSTTVSNNDFDLFGSPVDYCDDVTGSDLKIYTTGRFQFGIKIDG
;
A
#
# COMPACT_ATOMS: atom_id res chain seq x y z
N MET A 1 18.47 27.96 3.40
CA MET A 1 17.24 27.39 2.81
C MET A 1 17.64 26.00 2.45
N ASP A 2 17.23 25.05 3.28
CA ASP A 2 17.54 23.66 3.05
C ASP A 2 16.62 23.18 1.92
N PHE A 3 17.24 22.57 0.91
CA PHE A 3 16.54 22.01 -0.23
C PHE A 3 15.74 20.80 0.28
N ASP A 4 14.42 20.83 0.14
CA ASP A 4 13.55 19.73 0.52
C ASP A 4 13.18 18.92 -0.74
N PRO A 5 13.86 17.79 -0.99
CA PRO A 5 13.63 16.96 -2.18
C PRO A 5 12.25 16.27 -2.17
N LEU A 6 11.53 16.33 -1.05
CA LEU A 6 10.17 15.83 -0.93
C LEU A 6 9.16 16.84 -1.46
N MET A 7 9.49 18.07 -1.88
CA MET A 7 8.43 18.92 -2.42
C MET A 7 7.92 18.44 -3.78
N GLN A 8 6.62 18.19 -3.89
CA GLN A 8 5.88 18.05 -5.15
C GLN A 8 4.97 19.25 -5.39
N VAL A 9 4.72 19.54 -6.67
CA VAL A 9 3.76 20.56 -7.12
C VAL A 9 2.67 19.87 -7.93
N ALA A 10 1.44 19.89 -7.42
CA ALA A 10 0.25 19.41 -8.09
C ALA A 10 -0.65 20.57 -8.51
N LEU A 11 -1.56 20.33 -9.45
CA LEU A 11 -2.57 21.29 -9.88
C LEU A 11 -3.95 20.75 -9.50
N ARG A 12 -4.78 21.57 -8.84
CA ARG A 12 -6.12 21.17 -8.42
C ARG A 12 -7.16 22.16 -8.93
N GLY A 13 -8.29 21.66 -9.45
CA GLY A 13 -9.38 22.46 -10.00
C GLY A 13 -10.51 21.58 -10.52
N ALA A 14 -11.51 22.16 -11.20
CA ALA A 14 -12.51 21.37 -11.90
C ALA A 14 -11.89 20.66 -13.12
N ASP A 15 -12.40 19.47 -13.47
CA ASP A 15 -11.88 18.62 -14.56
C ASP A 15 -11.74 19.37 -15.91
N GLU A 16 -12.64 20.31 -16.18
CA GLU A 16 -12.64 21.12 -17.42
C GLU A 16 -11.43 22.06 -17.50
N ASP A 17 -10.94 22.55 -16.35
CA ASP A 17 -9.86 23.53 -16.26
C ASP A 17 -8.46 22.87 -16.18
N LEU A 18 -8.38 21.63 -15.71
CA LEU A 18 -7.11 20.87 -15.58
C LEU A 18 -6.51 20.43 -16.93
N ASN A 19 -7.32 20.41 -17.99
CA ASN A 19 -6.90 19.95 -19.33
C ASN A 19 -6.07 20.98 -20.14
N ALA A 20 -5.90 22.20 -19.64
CA ALA A 20 -5.23 23.30 -20.33
C ALA A 20 -4.06 23.88 -19.52
N MET A 21 -3.01 23.09 -19.24
CA MET A 21 -1.81 23.57 -18.52
C MET A 21 -1.15 24.83 -19.15
N ASN A 22 -1.35 25.05 -20.45
CA ASN A 22 -0.78 26.20 -21.17
C ASN A 22 -1.54 27.52 -20.92
N GLU A 23 -2.67 27.49 -20.23
CA GLU A 23 -3.56 28.64 -19.96
C GLU A 23 -3.55 29.06 -18.48
N ILE A 24 -2.72 28.40 -17.68
CA ILE A 24 -2.47 28.67 -16.25
C ILE A 24 -1.78 30.04 -16.13
N GLY A 25 -2.55 31.05 -15.68
CA GLY A 25 -2.07 32.42 -15.53
C GLY A 25 -1.05 32.59 -14.39
N GLU A 26 -0.24 33.65 -14.45
CA GLU A 26 0.77 33.97 -13.43
C GLU A 26 0.17 34.29 -12.05
N ASP A 27 -1.15 34.50 -11.97
CA ASP A 27 -1.88 34.88 -10.75
C ASP A 27 -2.47 33.71 -9.96
N ILE A 28 -2.06 32.47 -10.25
CA ILE A 28 -2.66 31.29 -9.62
C ILE A 28 -2.31 31.18 -8.13
N PRO A 29 -3.31 30.97 -7.25
CA PRO A 29 -3.05 30.76 -5.84
C PRO A 29 -2.23 29.48 -5.59
N VAL A 30 -1.35 29.54 -4.60
CA VAL A 30 -0.52 28.41 -4.18
C VAL A 30 -0.96 27.96 -2.79
N LEU A 31 -1.39 26.71 -2.65
CA LEU A 31 -1.65 26.05 -1.37
C LEU A 31 -0.36 25.40 -0.92
N TYR A 32 -0.04 25.51 0.36
CA TYR A 32 1.06 24.77 0.97
C TYR A 32 0.53 23.84 2.04
N ILE A 33 0.84 22.56 1.90
CA ILE A 33 0.48 21.52 2.85
C ILE A 33 1.72 21.19 3.64
N SER A 34 1.68 21.47 4.94
CA SER A 34 2.80 21.15 5.81
C SER A 34 2.95 19.63 5.93
N PRO A 35 4.18 19.10 5.88
CA PRO A 35 4.49 17.68 6.10
C PRO A 35 3.78 17.00 7.28
N ASN A 36 3.63 17.76 8.37
CA ASN A 36 3.12 17.24 9.64
C ASN A 36 1.65 17.63 9.88
N GLN A 37 0.95 18.14 8.85
CA GLN A 37 -0.44 18.52 8.99
C GLN A 37 -1.33 17.30 8.74
N ASP A 38 -2.02 16.87 9.79
CA ASP A 38 -3.12 15.92 9.70
C ASP A 38 -4.32 16.64 9.07
N LEU A 39 -4.69 16.23 7.86
CA LEU A 39 -5.77 16.84 7.08
C LEU A 39 -7.16 16.32 7.45
N GLU A 40 -7.24 15.19 8.17
CA GLU A 40 -8.50 14.71 8.76
C GLU A 40 -8.90 15.59 9.95
N GLU A 41 -7.94 15.90 10.82
CA GLU A 41 -8.17 16.74 12.01
C GLU A 41 -8.13 18.25 11.70
N ASN A 42 -7.31 18.66 10.73
CA ASN A 42 -7.14 20.06 10.34
C ASN A 42 -7.04 20.23 8.80
N PRO A 43 -8.17 20.25 8.08
CA PRO A 43 -8.17 20.38 6.62
C PRO A 43 -7.86 21.80 6.11
N ILE A 44 -7.61 22.77 6.99
CA ILE A 44 -7.39 24.17 6.62
C ILE A 44 -5.90 24.41 6.35
N VAL A 45 -5.57 24.76 5.11
CA VAL A 45 -4.19 25.02 4.67
C VAL A 45 -3.99 26.49 4.28
N PRO A 46 -2.76 27.03 4.43
CA PRO A 46 -2.44 28.37 3.96
C PRO A 46 -2.48 28.46 2.43
N VAL A 47 -3.03 29.57 1.93
CA VAL A 47 -3.04 29.92 0.51
C VAL A 47 -2.29 31.21 0.29
N PHE A 48 -1.36 31.19 -0.65
CA PHE A 48 -0.58 32.34 -1.08
C PHE A 48 -1.15 32.86 -2.39
N TYR A 49 -1.68 34.08 -2.36
CA TYR A 49 -2.16 34.76 -3.56
C TYR A 49 -1.00 35.50 -4.23
N ALA A 50 -1.09 35.74 -5.54
CA ALA A 50 -0.09 36.51 -6.29
C ALA A 50 0.12 37.94 -5.76
N SER A 51 -0.89 38.49 -5.05
CA SER A 51 -0.80 39.77 -4.34
C SER A 51 0.15 39.75 -3.13
N GLY A 52 0.59 38.57 -2.68
CA GLY A 52 1.32 38.36 -1.43
C GLY A 52 0.42 38.27 -0.20
N GLU A 53 -0.90 38.32 -0.37
CA GLU A 53 -1.85 38.04 0.70
C GLU A 53 -1.84 36.54 1.04
N ILE A 54 -1.97 36.24 2.34
CA ILE A 54 -2.08 34.87 2.84
C ILE A 54 -3.51 34.67 3.30
N GLY A 55 -4.20 33.71 2.68
CA GLY A 55 -5.52 33.24 3.09
C GLY A 55 -5.44 31.85 3.72
N GLU A 56 -6.61 31.35 4.07
CA GLU A 56 -6.83 29.98 4.55
C GLU A 56 -7.84 29.31 3.63
N TRP A 57 -7.62 28.03 3.33
CA TRP A 57 -8.50 27.25 2.47
C TRP A 57 -8.73 25.87 3.05
N ASP A 58 -9.99 25.46 3.12
CA ASP A 58 -10.37 24.11 3.48
C ASP A 58 -10.21 23.20 2.27
N ILE A 59 -9.27 22.28 2.37
CA ILE A 59 -8.86 21.41 1.28
C ILE A 59 -9.90 20.37 0.90
N GLN A 60 -10.95 20.19 1.69
CA GLN A 60 -12.07 19.33 1.33
C GLN A 60 -12.97 20.01 0.27
N ASN A 61 -12.86 21.32 0.11
CA ASN A 61 -13.59 22.08 -0.90
C ASN A 61 -12.78 22.18 -2.20
N VAL A 62 -13.36 21.68 -3.30
CA VAL A 62 -12.79 21.83 -4.65
C VAL A 62 -12.82 23.31 -5.02
N PRO A 63 -11.69 23.90 -5.44
CA PRO A 63 -11.64 25.31 -5.79
C PRO A 63 -12.32 25.57 -7.15
N ASP A 64 -13.04 26.69 -7.22
CA ASP A 64 -13.73 27.14 -8.44
C ASP A 64 -12.76 27.55 -9.56
N ASN A 65 -11.49 27.78 -9.22
CA ASN A 65 -10.42 28.08 -10.17
C ASN A 65 -9.22 27.19 -9.85
N PRO A 66 -8.36 26.88 -10.84
CA PRO A 66 -7.14 26.11 -10.60
C PRO A 66 -6.25 26.73 -9.53
N VAL A 67 -5.68 25.88 -8.68
CA VAL A 67 -4.69 26.24 -7.67
C VAL A 67 -3.49 25.31 -7.77
N LEU A 68 -2.30 25.85 -7.49
CA LEU A 68 -1.10 25.06 -7.33
C LEU A 68 -1.03 24.54 -5.90
N VAL A 69 -0.74 23.27 -5.71
CA VAL A 69 -0.59 22.66 -4.40
C VAL A 69 0.87 22.25 -4.26
N VAL A 70 1.53 22.75 -3.23
CA VAL A 70 2.88 22.34 -2.83
C VAL A 70 2.75 21.46 -1.60
N SER A 71 3.17 20.21 -1.70
CA SER A 71 3.10 19.23 -0.62
C SER A 71 4.29 18.30 -0.63
N MET A 72 4.38 17.36 0.32
CA MET A 72 5.36 16.29 0.24
C MET A 72 5.01 15.31 -0.88
N ASN A 73 6.03 14.82 -1.55
CA ASN A 73 6.03 13.84 -2.61
C ASN A 73 5.83 12.49 -1.95
N GLU A 74 4.56 12.16 -1.73
CA GLU A 74 3.93 11.03 -2.40
C GLU A 74 4.81 9.79 -2.49
N ARG A 75 5.72 9.85 -3.48
CA ARG A 75 6.40 8.70 -4.06
C ARG A 75 7.81 8.49 -3.52
N LEU A 76 8.29 9.35 -2.62
CA LEU A 76 9.63 9.25 -2.04
C LEU A 76 9.60 8.90 -0.55
N VAL A 77 10.39 7.90 -0.17
CA VAL A 77 10.70 7.52 1.23
C VAL A 77 12.00 8.17 1.65
N LYS A 78 12.00 8.83 2.81
CA LYS A 78 13.19 9.37 3.45
C LYS A 78 13.84 8.36 4.40
N VAL A 79 15.15 8.11 4.25
CA VAL A 79 15.91 7.13 5.05
C VAL A 79 17.21 7.76 5.56
N SER A 80 17.47 7.74 6.88
CA SER A 80 18.70 8.35 7.40
C SER A 80 19.98 7.59 7.03
N ARG A 81 20.98 8.35 6.56
CA ARG A 81 22.29 7.87 6.12
C ARG A 81 23.03 7.14 7.24
N GLY A 82 23.66 6.02 6.89
CA GLY A 82 24.50 5.25 7.81
C GLY A 82 23.73 4.38 8.80
N GLN A 83 22.38 4.42 8.80
CA GLN A 83 21.65 3.28 9.35
C GLN A 83 21.91 2.08 8.42
N ASN A 84 22.52 1.02 8.96
CA ASN A 84 22.53 -0.30 8.33
C ASN A 84 21.11 -0.88 8.37
N LEU A 85 20.18 -0.23 7.67
CA LEU A 85 18.89 -0.79 7.30
C LEU A 85 19.10 -1.77 6.13
N LYS A 86 20.04 -2.72 6.31
CA LYS A 86 19.78 -4.10 5.91
C LYS A 86 18.65 -4.58 6.82
N ILE A 87 17.43 -4.10 6.56
CA ILE A 87 16.23 -4.49 7.29
C ILE A 87 15.99 -5.95 6.97
N ALA A 88 16.59 -6.84 7.76
CA ALA A 88 16.17 -8.19 8.13
C ALA A 88 15.59 -9.15 7.08
N LEU A 89 15.62 -8.84 5.77
CA LEU A 89 14.92 -9.55 4.71
C LEU A 89 15.77 -9.41 3.44
N ASN A 90 16.38 -10.51 3.04
CA ASN A 90 17.29 -10.58 1.89
C ASN A 90 16.55 -10.32 0.57
N ASP A 91 16.37 -9.05 0.19
CA ASP A 91 16.62 -8.52 -1.18
C ASP A 91 15.79 -7.28 -1.60
N CYS A 92 15.47 -6.33 -0.70
CA CYS A 92 14.68 -5.14 -1.11
C CYS A 92 15.27 -3.74 -0.90
N ILE A 93 16.54 -3.57 -0.50
CA ILE A 93 17.28 -2.29 -0.65
C ILE A 93 18.71 -2.59 -1.17
N GLY A 94 18.98 -3.85 -1.55
CA GLY A 94 20.32 -4.31 -1.89
C GLY A 94 20.90 -3.76 -3.18
N GLU A 95 20.04 -3.26 -4.10
CA GLU A 95 20.44 -2.87 -5.46
C GLU A 95 19.85 -1.53 -5.96
N SER A 96 19.05 -0.80 -5.17
CA SER A 96 18.52 0.51 -5.62
C SER A 96 19.45 1.67 -5.28
N ASP A 97 19.78 2.47 -6.29
CA ASP A 97 20.45 3.75 -6.09
C ASP A 97 19.42 4.77 -5.56
N PRO A 98 19.75 5.57 -4.54
CA PRO A 98 18.83 6.60 -4.07
C PRO A 98 18.53 7.58 -5.22
N TYR A 99 17.26 7.96 -5.37
CA TYR A 99 16.84 8.98 -6.33
C TYR A 99 17.57 10.30 -6.06
N PHE A 100 17.70 10.62 -4.77
CA PHE A 100 18.42 11.78 -4.28
C PHE A 100 19.02 11.47 -2.90
N SER A 101 20.08 12.19 -2.53
CA SER A 101 20.63 12.13 -1.18
C SER A 101 21.15 13.49 -0.74
N ASP A 102 20.98 13.81 0.54
CA ASP A 102 21.54 15.01 1.19
C ASP A 102 22.62 14.63 2.22
N GLU A 103 22.99 15.54 3.13
CA GLU A 103 24.04 15.28 4.14
C GLU A 103 23.62 14.24 5.19
N THR A 104 22.32 14.09 5.46
CA THR A 104 21.78 13.28 6.56
C THR A 104 20.92 12.09 6.11
N ASP A 105 20.35 12.13 4.91
CA ASP A 105 19.32 11.21 4.46
C ASP A 105 19.47 10.83 2.97
N ASP A 106 19.02 9.62 2.64
CA ASP A 106 18.87 9.06 1.31
C ASP A 106 17.37 8.93 1.00
N TYR A 107 16.98 9.25 -0.24
CA TYR A 107 15.58 9.30 -0.68
C TYR A 107 15.36 8.27 -1.80
N TYR A 108 14.43 7.35 -1.59
CA TYR A 108 14.13 6.23 -2.50
C TYR A 108 12.70 6.31 -2.99
N PHE A 109 12.39 5.75 -4.17
CA PHE A 109 10.99 5.54 -4.54
C PHE A 109 10.37 4.42 -3.70
N TYR A 110 9.05 4.49 -3.41
CA TYR A 110 8.35 3.44 -2.63
C TYR A 110 8.53 2.05 -3.21
N ASP A 111 8.46 1.92 -4.53
CA ASP A 111 8.64 0.62 -5.20
C ASP A 111 10.03 0.04 -4.89
N ASP A 112 11.06 0.88 -4.82
CA ASP A 112 12.41 0.45 -4.49
C ASP A 112 12.58 0.16 -2.99
N TYR A 113 11.77 0.79 -2.13
CA TYR A 113 11.83 0.62 -0.67
C TYR A 113 10.99 -0.56 -0.15
N TYR A 114 9.83 -0.83 -0.77
CA TYR A 114 8.83 -1.85 -0.37
C TYR A 114 8.76 -3.07 -1.31
N CYS A 115 9.79 -3.34 -2.10
CA CYS A 115 9.84 -4.47 -3.05
C CYS A 115 8.73 -4.41 -4.14
N GLY A 116 8.42 -3.23 -4.68
CA GLY A 116 7.49 -3.02 -5.79
C GLY A 116 7.88 -3.83 -7.02
N GLY A 117 6.92 -4.60 -7.54
CA GLY A 117 7.17 -5.66 -8.51
C GLY A 117 7.73 -5.19 -9.85
N THR A 118 8.93 -5.67 -10.17
CA THR A 118 9.33 -5.85 -11.58
C THR A 118 9.16 -7.32 -11.97
N SER A 119 8.18 -7.57 -12.82
CA SER A 119 7.98 -8.84 -13.50
C SER A 119 9.20 -9.26 -14.33
N GLY A 120 9.64 -10.53 -14.23
CA GLY A 120 10.82 -10.96 -14.97
C GLY A 120 11.16 -12.47 -15.00
N GLY A 121 10.16 -13.35 -15.23
CA GLY A 121 10.29 -14.56 -16.05
C GLY A 121 11.24 -15.72 -15.65
N GLY A 122 10.68 -16.93 -15.59
CA GLY A 122 11.40 -18.15 -16.01
C GLY A 122 11.03 -19.43 -15.27
N GLY A 123 10.30 -20.33 -15.94
CA GLY A 123 10.13 -21.74 -15.52
C GLY A 123 8.81 -22.32 -16.00
N SER A 124 8.70 -22.77 -17.25
CA SER A 124 8.82 -24.18 -17.67
C SER A 124 7.98 -25.18 -16.86
N GLY A 125 6.85 -25.58 -17.45
CA GLY A 125 6.62 -26.98 -17.83
C GLY A 125 6.13 -27.97 -16.79
N ASP A 126 4.90 -28.44 -17.05
CA ASP A 126 4.47 -29.85 -17.13
C ASP A 126 3.45 -30.42 -16.13
N THR A 127 2.42 -30.98 -16.78
CA THR A 127 1.60 -32.16 -16.46
C THR A 127 0.65 -32.13 -15.27
N GLY A 128 -0.64 -32.06 -15.63
CA GLY A 128 -1.74 -32.38 -14.75
C GLY A 128 -1.73 -33.83 -14.23
N GLY A 129 -2.33 -33.98 -13.06
CA GLY A 129 -2.60 -35.27 -12.43
C GLY A 129 -3.76 -35.13 -11.46
N THR A 130 -4.93 -35.61 -11.89
CA THR A 130 -6.08 -35.95 -11.04
C THR A 130 -5.65 -36.83 -9.86
N GLY A 131 -6.05 -36.47 -8.64
CA GLY A 131 -5.91 -37.35 -7.49
C GLY A 131 -6.45 -36.74 -6.21
N GLY A 132 -7.72 -37.04 -5.90
CA GLY A 132 -8.31 -36.69 -4.62
C GLY A 132 -7.47 -37.23 -3.46
N ASN A 133 -7.11 -36.36 -2.53
CA ASN A 133 -6.52 -36.74 -1.27
C ASN A 133 -6.96 -35.76 -0.19
N SER A 134 -7.25 -36.28 1.00
CA SER A 134 -7.80 -35.57 2.15
C SER A 134 -6.78 -34.68 2.87
N GLY A 135 -6.02 -33.88 2.12
CA GLY A 135 -4.98 -32.97 2.64
C GLY A 135 -5.15 -31.57 2.07
N CYS A 136 -4.71 -30.56 2.83
CA CYS A 136 -4.77 -29.16 2.42
C CYS A 136 -3.94 -28.91 1.16
N ASP A 137 -4.45 -28.07 0.24
CA ASP A 137 -3.84 -27.71 -1.05
C ASP A 137 -2.33 -27.45 -0.98
N ARG A 138 -1.92 -26.62 -0.01
CA ARG A 138 -0.53 -26.22 0.22
C ARG A 138 0.40 -27.37 0.64
N ASN A 139 -0.13 -28.54 1.01
CA ASN A 139 0.69 -29.75 1.24
C ASN A 139 1.10 -30.42 -0.08
N LEU A 140 0.29 -30.25 -1.12
CA LEU A 140 0.45 -30.89 -2.43
C LEU A 140 1.08 -29.94 -3.44
N ASN A 141 1.12 -28.65 -3.12
CA ASN A 141 1.63 -27.59 -3.97
C ASN A 141 2.64 -26.72 -3.18
N ASN A 142 3.89 -26.71 -3.65
CA ASN A 142 4.97 -25.89 -3.07
C ASN A 142 5.14 -24.55 -3.79
N ASN A 143 4.23 -24.19 -4.71
CA ASN A 143 4.24 -22.88 -5.33
C ASN A 143 3.86 -21.81 -4.29
N PRO A 144 4.41 -20.61 -4.42
CA PRO A 144 4.08 -19.54 -3.50
C PRO A 144 2.63 -19.07 -3.67
N ASP A 145 2.02 -18.66 -2.57
CA ASP A 145 0.74 -17.95 -2.58
C ASP A 145 0.90 -16.64 -3.36
N LYS A 146 -0.10 -16.28 -4.15
CA LYS A 146 -0.14 -15.04 -4.92
C LYS A 146 -1.37 -14.22 -4.61
N LEU A 147 -1.16 -12.92 -4.43
CA LEU A 147 -2.22 -11.93 -4.42
C LEU A 147 -2.64 -11.67 -5.87
N ASP A 148 -3.83 -12.13 -6.25
CA ASP A 148 -4.33 -12.06 -7.63
C ASP A 148 -5.06 -10.75 -7.92
N ARG A 149 -5.87 -10.31 -6.96
CA ARG A 149 -6.71 -9.12 -7.11
C ARG A 149 -7.05 -8.48 -5.76
N ALA A 150 -7.37 -7.19 -5.80
CA ALA A 150 -7.73 -6.43 -4.62
C ALA A 150 -8.78 -5.36 -4.95
N LYS A 151 -9.54 -4.91 -3.95
CA LYS A 151 -10.61 -3.91 -4.08
C LYS A 151 -10.94 -3.30 -2.73
N PHE A 152 -11.24 -2.00 -2.70
CA PHE A 152 -11.87 -1.37 -1.53
C PHE A 152 -13.31 -1.87 -1.35
N GLU A 153 -13.72 -2.17 -0.12
CA GLU A 153 -15.06 -2.70 0.17
C GLU A 153 -16.17 -1.70 -0.22
N SER A 154 -15.89 -0.39 -0.16
CA SER A 154 -16.83 0.66 -0.57
C SER A 154 -16.11 1.92 -1.05
N MET A 155 -16.83 2.79 -1.78
CA MET A 155 -16.31 4.11 -2.16
C MET A 155 -16.02 4.98 -0.93
N TYR A 156 -16.70 4.73 0.19
CA TYR A 156 -16.40 5.39 1.44
C TYR A 156 -14.98 5.03 1.91
N TRP A 157 -14.65 3.74 2.00
CA TRP A 157 -13.30 3.32 2.42
C TRP A 157 -12.21 3.77 1.44
N MET A 158 -12.49 3.75 0.14
CA MET A 158 -11.55 4.30 -0.85
C MET A 158 -11.30 5.80 -0.65
N ARG A 159 -12.29 6.59 -0.23
CA ARG A 159 -12.12 8.03 0.01
C ARG A 159 -11.45 8.34 1.34
N GLN A 160 -11.59 7.46 2.33
CA GLN A 160 -10.91 7.59 3.62
C GLN A 160 -9.45 7.19 3.51
N ALA A 161 -9.16 6.16 2.72
CA ALA A 161 -7.79 5.78 2.41
C ALA A 161 -7.11 6.85 1.54
N GLU A 162 -7.82 7.36 0.54
CA GLU A 162 -7.27 8.30 -0.44
C GLU A 162 -8.14 9.56 -0.51
N GLU A 163 -7.87 10.49 0.42
CA GLU A 163 -8.62 11.75 0.56
C GLU A 163 -8.47 12.63 -0.70
N TRP A 164 -7.34 12.52 -1.40
CA TRP A 164 -7.00 13.31 -2.57
C TRP A 164 -7.60 12.77 -3.85
N LEU A 165 -8.49 13.51 -4.49
CA LEU A 165 -9.17 13.07 -5.72
C LEU A 165 -8.23 12.62 -6.86
N ASP A 166 -6.99 13.12 -6.87
CA ASP A 166 -5.94 12.80 -7.85
C ASP A 166 -4.88 11.80 -7.35
N GLY A 167 -4.87 11.48 -6.05
CA GLY A 167 -3.98 10.47 -5.47
C GLY A 167 -4.32 9.07 -5.95
N ALA A 168 -3.29 8.30 -6.33
CA ALA A 168 -3.43 6.94 -6.82
C ALA A 168 -3.21 5.96 -5.66
N PRO A 169 -4.21 5.16 -5.22
CA PRO A 169 -4.12 4.29 -4.05
C PRO A 169 -2.78 3.55 -3.89
N GLU A 170 -2.01 3.95 -2.89
CA GLU A 170 -0.71 3.37 -2.54
C GLU A 170 -0.86 2.28 -1.48
N VAL A 171 -1.42 1.13 -1.88
CA VAL A 171 -1.74 0.05 -0.94
C VAL A 171 -0.56 -0.89 -0.75
N TYR A 172 -0.21 -1.20 0.49
CA TYR A 172 0.72 -2.26 0.84
C TYR A 172 0.14 -3.20 1.90
N TYR A 173 0.76 -4.37 2.09
CA TYR A 173 0.37 -5.28 3.15
C TYR A 173 1.55 -5.81 3.95
N ILE A 174 1.26 -6.19 5.20
CA ILE A 174 2.18 -6.88 6.10
C ILE A 174 1.59 -8.25 6.45
N LEU A 175 2.42 -9.28 6.37
CA LEU A 175 2.09 -10.65 6.73
C LEU A 175 2.58 -10.96 8.14
N PHE A 176 1.67 -11.28 9.03
CA PHE A 176 1.97 -11.80 10.37
C PHE A 176 1.72 -13.30 10.41
N THR A 177 2.65 -14.06 10.98
CA THR A 177 2.60 -15.52 10.99
C THR A 177 2.51 -16.07 12.41
N GLY A 178 2.16 -17.35 12.53
CA GLY A 178 2.20 -18.10 13.78
C GLY A 178 3.61 -18.58 14.17
N SER A 179 4.68 -18.06 13.54
CA SER A 179 6.05 -18.49 13.87
C SER A 179 6.46 -18.07 15.27
N SER A 180 7.15 -18.96 15.98
CA SER A 180 7.84 -18.64 17.23
C SER A 180 9.20 -17.97 17.00
N GLN A 181 9.69 -17.94 15.76
CA GLN A 181 10.93 -17.26 15.38
C GLN A 181 10.63 -15.80 15.07
N ALA A 182 11.30 -14.88 15.77
CA ALA A 182 11.04 -13.44 15.66
C ALA A 182 11.15 -12.90 14.22
N ASN A 183 12.12 -13.39 13.43
CA ASN A 183 12.33 -12.96 12.05
C ASN A 183 11.36 -13.57 11.03
N LEU A 184 10.51 -14.52 11.45
CA LEU A 184 9.46 -15.13 10.62
C LEU A 184 8.06 -14.78 11.10
N ALA A 185 7.93 -14.27 12.33
CA ALA A 185 6.67 -13.85 12.94
C ALA A 185 6.03 -12.66 12.19
N GLN A 186 6.85 -11.85 11.53
CA GLN A 186 6.44 -10.80 10.60
C GLN A 186 7.32 -10.88 9.35
N LEU A 187 6.67 -10.95 8.19
CA LEU A 187 7.33 -10.90 6.88
C LEU A 187 7.41 -9.43 6.39
N PRO A 188 8.26 -9.14 5.38
CA PRO A 188 8.40 -7.78 4.86
C PRO A 188 7.04 -7.24 4.41
N PRO A 189 6.81 -5.93 4.57
CA PRO A 189 5.76 -5.28 3.81
C PRO A 189 5.98 -5.48 2.30
N LYS A 190 4.89 -5.63 1.55
CA LYS A 190 4.90 -5.70 0.09
C LYS A 190 3.86 -4.73 -0.47
N ALA A 191 4.29 -3.86 -1.37
CA ALA A 191 3.40 -2.93 -2.07
C ALA A 191 2.61 -3.62 -3.19
N LEU A 192 1.35 -3.24 -3.35
CA LEU A 192 0.60 -3.53 -4.56
C LEU A 192 1.09 -2.61 -5.69
N PRO A 193 0.87 -2.97 -6.96
CA PRO A 193 1.18 -2.10 -8.08
C PRO A 193 0.45 -0.76 -7.95
N VAL A 194 1.21 0.35 -7.99
CA VAL A 194 0.63 1.70 -8.06
C VAL A 194 0.00 1.87 -9.43
N VAL A 195 -1.32 2.06 -9.45
CA VAL A 195 -2.11 2.26 -10.66
C VAL A 195 -3.02 3.45 -10.49
N ASP A 196 -3.34 4.09 -11.60
CA ASP A 196 -4.25 5.24 -11.65
C ASP A 196 -5.53 4.99 -10.85
N ARG A 197 -5.99 6.00 -10.11
CA ARG A 197 -7.18 5.93 -9.26
C ARG A 197 -8.43 5.44 -10.00
N SER A 198 -8.57 5.73 -11.30
CA SER A 198 -9.66 5.24 -12.14
C SER A 198 -9.68 3.72 -12.33
N LYS A 199 -8.59 3.00 -12.04
CA LYS A 199 -8.57 1.52 -12.04
C LYS A 199 -9.22 0.92 -10.81
N TRP A 200 -9.31 1.68 -9.73
CA TRP A 200 -9.90 1.27 -8.47
C TRP A 200 -11.39 1.61 -8.36
N LYS A 201 -11.98 2.29 -9.35
CA LYS A 201 -13.38 2.72 -9.34
C LYS A 201 -13.98 2.77 -10.74
N ASP A 202 -15.24 2.38 -10.88
CA ASP A 202 -16.07 2.61 -12.05
C ASP A 202 -17.12 3.66 -11.70
N CYS A 203 -16.88 4.89 -12.14
CA CYS A 203 -17.78 6.01 -11.96
C CYS A 203 -18.54 6.30 -13.26
N GLY A 204 -19.84 6.01 -13.28
CA GLY A 204 -20.79 6.54 -14.26
C GLY A 204 -21.41 7.86 -13.80
N VAL A 205 -22.29 8.43 -14.63
CA VAL A 205 -22.93 9.75 -14.39
C VAL A 205 -23.72 9.82 -13.06
N PHE A 206 -24.24 8.69 -12.57
CA PHE A 206 -25.11 8.65 -11.37
C PHE A 206 -24.62 7.71 -10.27
N THR A 207 -23.56 6.96 -10.51
CA THR A 207 -23.09 5.92 -9.60
C THR A 207 -21.59 5.79 -9.69
N CYS A 208 -20.91 5.66 -8.55
CA CYS A 208 -19.52 5.24 -8.54
C CYS A 208 -19.34 4.08 -7.57
N ASN A 209 -18.71 3.00 -8.04
CA ASN A 209 -18.43 1.80 -7.25
C ASN A 209 -16.95 1.50 -7.28
N PRO A 210 -16.37 0.92 -6.22
CA PRO A 210 -14.99 0.45 -6.29
C PRO A 210 -14.90 -0.72 -7.26
N GLU A 211 -13.76 -0.87 -7.90
CA GLU A 211 -13.47 -1.92 -8.86
C GLU A 211 -12.36 -2.83 -8.39
N TRP A 212 -12.36 -4.04 -8.94
CA TRP A 212 -11.29 -4.99 -8.73
C TRP A 212 -10.07 -4.60 -9.56
N LEU A 213 -8.95 -4.40 -8.88
CA LEU A 213 -7.65 -4.40 -9.52
C LEU A 213 -7.27 -5.86 -9.82
N TYR A 214 -7.37 -6.27 -11.08
CA TYR A 214 -7.07 -7.63 -11.54
C TYR A 214 -5.60 -7.81 -11.93
N ASN A 215 -5.16 -9.08 -11.96
CA ASN A 215 -3.85 -9.50 -12.44
C ASN A 215 -2.68 -8.86 -11.67
N ILE A 216 -2.87 -8.61 -10.37
CA ILE A 216 -1.80 -8.15 -9.49
C ILE A 216 -0.66 -9.17 -9.51
N ASN A 217 -1.01 -10.46 -9.40
CA ASN A 217 -0.09 -11.61 -9.50
C ASN A 217 1.18 -11.47 -8.63
N LEU A 218 1.04 -10.81 -7.49
CA LEU A 218 2.13 -10.50 -6.58
C LEU A 218 2.41 -11.72 -5.71
N GLU A 219 3.62 -12.25 -5.78
CA GLU A 219 4.06 -13.35 -4.93
C GLU A 219 4.06 -12.91 -3.48
N MET A 220 3.32 -13.63 -2.62
CA MET A 220 3.20 -13.32 -1.21
C MET A 220 4.30 -13.98 -0.41
N PHE A 221 4.33 -15.32 -0.38
CA PHE A 221 5.37 -16.14 0.24
C PHE A 221 5.12 -17.61 -0.09
N ASN A 222 6.14 -18.45 0.08
CA ASN A 222 5.97 -19.90 0.06
C ASN A 222 5.58 -20.38 1.47
N TRP A 223 4.38 -20.93 1.63
CA TRP A 223 3.85 -21.23 2.95
C TRP A 223 4.32 -22.60 3.46
N ASP A 224 5.45 -22.58 4.18
CA ASP A 224 5.87 -23.72 4.99
C ASP A 224 5.07 -23.77 6.30
N LEU A 225 4.23 -24.80 6.45
CA LEU A 225 3.38 -25.03 7.62
C LEU A 225 4.17 -25.09 8.94
N GLN A 226 5.38 -25.67 8.93
CA GLN A 226 6.22 -25.82 10.11
C GLN A 226 6.87 -24.50 10.54
N LEU A 227 7.18 -23.62 9.58
CA LEU A 227 7.80 -22.33 9.85
C LEU A 227 6.79 -21.24 10.21
N TYR A 228 5.66 -21.18 9.49
CA TYR A 228 4.70 -20.06 9.57
C TYR A 228 3.40 -20.39 10.30
N GLY A 229 3.11 -21.67 10.55
CA GLY A 229 1.90 -22.11 11.24
C GLY A 229 0.69 -22.32 10.32
N GLN A 230 -0.44 -22.69 10.92
CA GLN A 230 -1.69 -23.05 10.23
C GLN A 230 -2.51 -21.85 9.77
N ALA A 231 -2.21 -20.65 10.26
CA ALA A 231 -2.89 -19.43 9.85
C ALA A 231 -1.90 -18.27 9.82
N VAL A 232 -2.07 -17.40 8.85
CA VAL A 232 -1.41 -16.08 8.82
C VAL A 232 -2.49 -15.02 8.89
N THR A 233 -2.10 -13.80 9.18
CA THR A 233 -2.97 -12.63 8.99
C THR A 233 -2.28 -11.67 8.07
N ILE A 234 -3.00 -11.24 7.04
CA ILE A 234 -2.54 -10.23 6.11
C ILE A 234 -3.24 -8.94 6.51
N ARG A 235 -2.46 -7.90 6.82
CA ARG A 235 -2.97 -6.58 7.16
C ARG A 235 -2.59 -5.59 6.09
N PHE A 236 -3.58 -4.88 5.56
CA PHE A 236 -3.39 -3.89 4.51
C PHE A 236 -3.35 -2.49 5.11
N TYR A 237 -2.60 -1.62 4.46
CA TYR A 237 -2.57 -0.19 4.72
C TYR A 237 -2.63 0.52 3.37
N GLU A 238 -3.27 1.66 3.37
CA GLU A 238 -2.96 2.68 2.38
C GLU A 238 -1.87 3.57 2.98
N TYR A 239 -0.90 3.93 2.13
CA TYR A 239 0.28 4.65 2.52
C TYR A 239 0.04 6.16 2.46
N ASP A 240 0.35 6.86 3.54
CA ASP A 240 0.39 8.32 3.55
C ASP A 240 1.69 8.79 4.22
N PRO A 241 2.53 9.59 3.53
CA PRO A 241 3.83 9.98 4.06
C PRO A 241 3.75 10.79 5.35
N GLY A 242 4.58 10.40 6.31
CA GLY A 242 4.62 10.98 7.65
C GLY A 242 5.78 10.47 8.50
N ASP A 243 5.75 10.82 9.77
CA ASP A 243 6.69 10.29 10.76
C ASP A 243 6.42 8.79 11.01
N SER A 244 7.44 8.06 11.43
CA SER A 244 7.25 6.65 11.76
C SER A 244 6.62 6.47 13.14
N GLU A 245 5.64 5.58 13.24
CA GLU A 245 5.11 5.11 14.52
C GLU A 245 5.11 3.58 14.63
N THR A 246 5.09 3.06 15.86
CA THR A 246 4.96 1.63 16.13
C THR A 246 3.51 1.30 16.49
N ARG A 247 2.82 0.54 15.64
CA ARG A 247 1.50 -0.01 15.92
C ARG A 247 1.61 -1.44 16.44
N SER A 248 0.85 -1.77 17.49
CA SER A 248 0.83 -3.11 18.10
C SER A 248 -0.54 -3.75 17.96
N TYR A 249 -0.57 -5.01 17.54
CA TYR A 249 -1.79 -5.77 17.29
C TYR A 249 -1.79 -7.06 18.08
N SER A 250 -2.89 -7.32 18.79
CA SER A 250 -3.13 -8.63 19.39
C SER A 250 -3.79 -9.54 18.37
N MET A 251 -3.14 -10.66 18.07
CA MET A 251 -3.52 -11.56 16.98
C MET A 251 -3.49 -12.99 17.47
N SER A 252 -4.46 -13.80 17.04
CA SER A 252 -4.53 -15.21 17.39
C SER A 252 -4.22 -16.07 16.18
N PHE A 253 -3.16 -16.85 16.26
CA PHE A 253 -2.68 -17.75 15.22
C PHE A 253 -2.85 -19.19 15.67
N LYS A 254 -3.02 -20.11 14.72
CA LYS A 254 -2.84 -21.54 14.98
C LYS A 254 -1.43 -21.93 14.62
N ASP A 255 -0.69 -22.53 15.54
CA ASP A 255 0.64 -23.09 15.23
C ASP A 255 0.53 -24.34 14.33
N ALA A 256 1.66 -24.91 13.92
CA ALA A 256 1.70 -26.11 13.09
C ALA A 256 0.94 -27.30 13.72
N ALA A 257 0.87 -27.37 15.05
CA ALA A 257 0.16 -28.41 15.80
C ALA A 257 -1.35 -28.08 16.00
N GLY A 258 -1.80 -26.91 15.56
CA GLY A 258 -3.19 -26.46 15.63
C GLY A 258 -3.58 -25.81 16.95
N ASN A 259 -2.61 -25.53 17.83
CA ASN A 259 -2.89 -24.81 19.06
C ASN A 259 -3.03 -23.33 18.78
N THR A 260 -4.05 -22.70 19.36
CA THR A 260 -4.19 -21.24 19.27
C THR A 260 -3.17 -20.56 20.18
N GLN A 261 -2.38 -19.67 19.60
CA GLN A 261 -1.47 -18.78 20.30
C GLN A 261 -1.92 -17.34 20.05
N THR A 262 -2.03 -16.56 21.12
CA THR A 262 -2.28 -15.12 21.00
C THR A 262 -0.96 -14.40 21.20
N LEU A 263 -0.53 -13.66 20.18
CA LEU A 263 0.71 -12.90 20.17
C LEU A 263 0.39 -11.43 19.97
N THR A 264 1.16 -10.56 20.62
CA THR A 264 1.20 -9.14 20.27
C THR A 264 2.31 -8.96 19.26
N GLN A 265 1.96 -8.59 18.04
CA GLN A 265 2.93 -8.23 16.99
C GLN A 265 2.98 -6.72 16.86
N SER A 266 4.18 -6.17 16.71
CA SER A 266 4.40 -4.74 16.52
C SER A 266 5.06 -4.49 15.19
N THR A 267 4.57 -3.50 14.45
CA THR A 267 5.17 -3.05 13.19
C THR A 267 5.36 -1.55 13.20
N THR A 268 6.42 -1.10 12.54
CA THR A 268 6.62 0.32 12.24
C THR A 268 5.90 0.65 10.93
N VAL A 269 5.10 1.70 10.94
CA VAL A 269 4.33 2.22 9.79
C VAL A 269 4.38 3.75 9.80
N SER A 270 3.90 4.42 8.76
CA SER A 270 3.70 5.87 8.84
C SER A 270 2.59 6.17 9.85
N ASN A 271 2.73 7.27 10.59
CA ASN A 271 1.68 7.74 11.49
C ASN A 271 0.42 8.20 10.75
N ASN A 272 0.55 8.53 9.47
CA ASN A 272 -0.56 8.91 8.61
C ASN A 272 -1.17 7.71 7.86
N ASP A 273 -0.53 6.53 7.85
CA ASP A 273 -1.03 5.36 7.11
C ASP A 273 -2.46 4.98 7.52
N PHE A 274 -3.35 4.87 6.54
CA PHE A 274 -4.72 4.45 6.77
C PHE A 274 -4.81 2.92 6.92
N ASP A 275 -5.20 2.44 8.10
CA ASP A 275 -5.33 1.01 8.39
C ASP A 275 -6.57 0.40 7.69
N LEU A 276 -6.31 -0.39 6.64
CA LEU A 276 -7.32 -1.14 5.90
C LEU A 276 -7.66 -2.48 6.57
N PHE A 277 -7.20 -2.67 7.81
CA PHE A 277 -7.42 -3.83 8.65
C PHE A 277 -6.78 -5.12 8.10
N GLY A 278 -6.84 -6.16 8.93
CA GLY A 278 -6.30 -7.47 8.58
C GLY A 278 -7.37 -8.55 8.54
N SER A 279 -7.09 -9.60 7.78
CA SER A 279 -7.91 -10.79 7.70
C SER A 279 -7.06 -12.05 7.92
N PRO A 280 -7.50 -13.01 8.74
CA PRO A 280 -6.84 -14.29 8.86
C PRO A 280 -7.05 -15.11 7.58
N VAL A 281 -6.00 -15.82 7.17
CA VAL A 281 -6.02 -16.80 6.10
C VAL A 281 -5.57 -18.12 6.70
N ASP A 282 -6.32 -19.19 6.44
CA ASP A 282 -5.98 -20.52 6.93
C ASP A 282 -5.19 -21.30 5.87
N TYR A 283 -4.19 -22.08 6.30
CA TYR A 283 -3.36 -22.90 5.43
C TYR A 283 -4.16 -23.88 4.56
N CYS A 284 -5.30 -24.33 5.10
CA CYS A 284 -6.19 -25.30 4.47
C CYS A 284 -7.33 -24.69 3.66
N ASP A 285 -7.27 -23.38 3.45
CA ASP A 285 -8.16 -22.72 2.51
C ASP A 285 -7.85 -23.16 1.09
N ASP A 286 -8.88 -23.62 0.38
CA ASP A 286 -8.83 -23.99 -1.04
C ASP A 286 -8.55 -22.75 -1.88
N VAL A 287 -7.40 -22.77 -2.56
CA VAL A 287 -6.86 -21.66 -3.35
C VAL A 287 -6.16 -22.14 -4.63
N THR A 288 -6.30 -23.41 -4.99
CA THR A 288 -5.59 -24.00 -6.14
C THR A 288 -6.40 -23.98 -7.44
N GLY A 289 -5.71 -24.01 -8.58
CA GLY A 289 -6.34 -24.12 -9.89
C GLY A 289 -7.06 -22.84 -10.34
N SER A 290 -8.33 -22.96 -10.73
CA SER A 290 -9.19 -21.80 -11.06
C SER A 290 -9.76 -21.10 -9.84
N ASP A 291 -9.63 -21.71 -8.66
CA ASP A 291 -10.42 -21.38 -7.50
C ASP A 291 -9.68 -20.33 -6.68
N LEU A 292 -9.97 -19.08 -7.04
CA LEU A 292 -9.60 -17.92 -6.27
C LEU A 292 -10.43 -17.87 -4.99
N LYS A 293 -9.76 -17.71 -3.84
CA LYS A 293 -10.46 -17.39 -2.59
C LYS A 293 -10.40 -15.89 -2.29
N ILE A 294 -11.57 -15.30 -2.11
CA ILE A 294 -11.72 -13.90 -1.69
C ILE A 294 -11.83 -13.82 -0.17
N TYR A 295 -11.03 -12.93 0.39
CA TYR A 295 -11.05 -12.54 1.80
C TYR A 295 -11.49 -11.08 1.91
N THR A 296 -12.02 -10.72 3.07
CA THR A 296 -12.34 -9.33 3.42
C THR A 296 -11.74 -8.99 4.77
N THR A 297 -11.25 -7.76 4.89
CA THR A 297 -10.84 -7.13 6.16
C THR A 297 -12.00 -6.33 6.78
N GLY A 298 -13.13 -6.21 6.08
CA GLY A 298 -14.23 -5.29 6.38
C GLY A 298 -14.07 -3.90 5.74
N ARG A 299 -12.86 -3.54 5.30
CA ARG A 299 -12.56 -2.28 4.57
C ARG A 299 -11.98 -2.52 3.19
N PHE A 300 -11.35 -3.68 3.01
CA PHE A 300 -10.63 -4.08 1.82
C PHE A 300 -10.90 -5.55 1.52
N GLN A 301 -10.96 -5.89 0.24
CA GLN A 301 -11.14 -7.25 -0.25
C GLN A 301 -9.93 -7.64 -1.07
N PHE A 302 -9.52 -8.90 -0.96
CA PHE A 302 -8.38 -9.42 -1.69
C PHE A 302 -8.56 -10.89 -2.04
N GLY A 303 -7.97 -11.29 -3.16
CA GLY A 303 -8.03 -12.64 -3.67
C GLY A 303 -6.67 -13.31 -3.64
N ILE A 304 -6.60 -14.51 -3.06
CA ILE A 304 -5.39 -15.35 -3.06
C ILE A 304 -5.61 -16.55 -3.96
N LYS A 305 -4.56 -16.92 -4.69
CA LYS A 305 -4.47 -18.15 -5.47
C LYS A 305 -3.09 -18.79 -5.31
N ILE A 306 -2.99 -20.07 -5.67
CA ILE A 306 -1.74 -20.79 -5.91
C ILE A 306 -1.81 -21.35 -7.34
N ASP A 307 -0.78 -21.10 -8.13
CA ASP A 307 -0.69 -21.66 -9.47
C ASP A 307 -0.59 -23.19 -9.37
N GLY A 308 -1.48 -23.90 -10.06
CA GLY A 308 -1.52 -25.36 -10.11
C GLY A 308 -0.55 -26.00 -11.10
#